data_AF-A0A7C5D9X6-F1
#
_entry.id   AF-A0A7C5D9X6-F1
#
_cell.length_a   1.000
_cell.length_b   1.000
_cell.length_c   1.000
_cell.angle_alpha   90.00
_cell.angle_beta   90.00
_cell.angle_gamma   90.00
#
_symmetry.space_group_name_H-M   'P 1'
#
loop_
_entity.id
_entity.type
_entity.pdbx_description
1 polymer ?
#
loop_
_entity_poly.entity_id
_entity_poly.type
_entity_poly.pdbx_seq_one_letter_code
_entity_poly.pdbx_strand_id
1 'polypeptide(L)' 'MRRLFLLFLLLLAPLMADGIKWYTDVQKAQAAAQESKKIIFVYVEAAHCPYCEEMLNDTLSDKDVVRNINNDYIA' A
#
# COMPACT_ATOMS: atom_id res chain seq x y z
N MET A 1 6.33 -1.60 38.87
CA MET A 1 5.05 -1.10 38.29
C MET A 1 5.26 -0.20 37.07
N ARG A 2 6.04 0.91 37.15
CA ARG A 2 6.27 1.84 36.01
C ARG A 2 6.98 1.24 34.78
N ARG A 3 7.86 0.25 34.97
CA ARG A 3 8.53 -0.46 33.86
C ARG A 3 7.64 -1.50 33.15
N LEU A 4 6.64 -2.05 33.84
CA LEU A 4 5.70 -3.03 33.26
C LEU A 4 4.70 -2.35 32.31
N PHE A 5 4.32 -1.11 32.63
CA PHE A 5 3.41 -0.32 31.80
C PHE A 5 4.04 0.10 30.45
N LEU A 6 5.36 0.34 30.43
CA LEU A 6 6.12 0.65 29.20
C LEU A 6 6.23 -0.55 28.25
N LEU A 7 6.31 -1.77 28.79
CA LEU A 7 6.31 -3.01 27.99
C LEU A 7 4.95 -3.30 27.35
N PHE A 8 3.85 -2.90 28.00
CA PHE A 8 2.50 -3.06 27.46
C PHE A 8 2.20 -2.09 26.31
N LEU A 9 2.83 -0.91 26.31
CA LEU A 9 2.66 0.11 25.27
C LEU A 9 3.34 -0.27 23.93
N LEU A 10 4.40 -1.08 23.97
CA LEU A 10 5.10 -1.59 22.78
C LEU A 10 4.34 -2.69 22.03
N LEU A 11 3.38 -3.35 22.68
CA LEU A 11 2.55 -4.43 22.10
C LEU A 11 1.35 -3.90 21.28
N LEU A 12 1.10 -2.59 21.32
CA LEU A 12 0.04 -1.90 20.59
C LEU A 12 0.53 -1.29 19.26
N ALA A 13 1.76 -1.56 18.84
CA ALA A 13 2.16 -1.23 17.48
C ALA A 13 1.17 -1.95 16.55
N PRO A 14 0.32 -1.22 15.80
CA PRO A 14 -0.55 -1.88 14.86
C PRO A 14 0.38 -2.64 13.91
N LEU A 15 0.14 -3.95 13.74
CA LEU A 15 0.57 -4.63 12.52
C LEU A 15 -0.17 -3.91 11.40
N MET A 16 0.36 -2.77 10.95
CA MET A 16 -0.09 -2.12 9.75
C MET A 16 0.24 -3.12 8.66
N ALA A 17 -0.81 -3.78 8.17
CA ALA A 17 -0.73 -4.49 6.92
C ALA A 17 -0.39 -3.42 5.88
N ASP A 18 0.90 -3.27 5.59
CA ASP A 18 1.41 -2.35 4.60
C ASP A 18 1.03 -2.96 3.24
N GLY A 19 -0.17 -2.63 2.77
CA GLY A 19 -0.59 -2.83 1.40
C GLY A 19 -0.13 -1.67 0.52
N ILE A 20 -0.43 -1.74 -0.77
CA ILE A 20 -0.20 -0.62 -1.68
C ILE A 20 -1.09 0.57 -1.27
N LYS A 21 -0.51 1.77 -1.28
CA LYS A 21 -1.18 3.02 -0.91
C LYS A 21 -1.95 3.61 -2.10
N TRP A 22 -3.05 2.96 -2.45
CA TRP A 22 -3.87 3.31 -3.61
C TRP A 22 -4.54 4.68 -3.50
N TYR A 23 -4.41 5.49 -4.55
CA TYR A 23 -5.26 6.62 -4.85
C TYR A 23 -6.49 6.14 -5.63
N THR A 24 -7.68 6.42 -5.12
CA THR A 24 -8.95 6.13 -5.82
C THR A 24 -9.48 7.31 -6.64
N ASP A 25 -8.76 8.44 -6.62
CA ASP A 25 -9.09 9.68 -7.32
C ASP A 25 -7.90 10.07 -8.20
N VAL A 26 -8.15 10.11 -9.51
CA VAL A 26 -7.12 10.33 -10.52
C VAL A 26 -6.52 11.73 -10.42
N GLN A 27 -7.33 12.75 -10.09
CA GLN A 27 -6.85 14.12 -9.96
C GLN A 27 -5.92 14.26 -8.75
N LYS A 28 -6.23 13.59 -7.63
CA LYS A 28 -5.36 13.55 -6.45
C LYS A 28 -4.07 12.77 -6.73
N ALA A 29 -4.15 11.65 -7.44
CA ALA A 29 -2.96 10.89 -7.85
C ALA A 29 -2.03 11.75 -8.73
N GLN A 30 -2.62 12.50 -9.67
CA GLN A 30 -1.88 13.40 -10.54
C GLN A 30 -1.20 14.54 -9.77
N ALA A 31 -1.90 15.18 -8.83
CA ALA A 31 -1.30 16.21 -7.98
C ALA A 31 -0.12 15.64 -7.16
N ALA A 32 -0.28 14.47 -6.56
CA ALA A 32 0.76 13.80 -5.79
C ALA A 32 1.96 13.39 -6.65
N ALA A 33 1.73 12.93 -7.87
CA ALA A 33 2.79 12.58 -8.82
C ALA A 33 3.62 13.80 -9.23
N GLN A 34 2.96 14.95 -9.46
CA GLN A 34 3.64 16.21 -9.77
C GLN A 34 4.51 16.70 -8.62
N GLU A 35 4.00 16.63 -7.38
CA GLU A 35 4.73 17.06 -6.19
C GLU A 35 5.93 16.14 -5.88
N SER A 36 5.71 14.82 -5.93
CA SER A 36 6.73 13.83 -5.58
C SER A 36 7.70 13.50 -6.72
N LYS A 37 7.41 13.94 -7.95
CA LYS A 37 8.13 13.59 -9.19
C LYS A 37 8.19 12.07 -9.46
N LYS A 38 7.20 11.33 -8.95
CA LYS A 38 7.03 9.90 -9.21
C LYS A 38 6.06 9.69 -10.37
N ILE A 39 6.20 8.55 -11.04
CA ILE A 39 5.25 8.13 -12.09
C ILE A 39 4.02 7.47 -11.46
N ILE A 40 2.87 7.58 -12.13
CA ILE A 40 1.63 6.96 -11.68
C ILE A 40 1.60 5.50 -12.11
N PHE A 41 1.39 4.59 -11.17
CA PHE A 41 1.08 3.19 -11.42
C PHE A 41 -0.44 3.04 -11.47
N VAL A 42 -0.96 2.52 -12.58
CA VAL A 42 -2.41 2.33 -12.75
C VAL A 42 -2.71 0.84 -12.82
N TYR A 43 -3.53 0.36 -11.89
CA TYR A 43 -4.09 -0.98 -11.93
C TYR A 43 -5.53 -0.92 -12.42
N VAL A 44 -5.85 -1.69 -13.47
CA VAL A 44 -7.18 -1.79 -14.04
C VAL A 44 -7.68 -3.21 -13.83
N GLU A 45 -8.85 -3.33 -13.21
CA GLU A 45 -9.52 -4.61 -12.96
C GLU A 45 -10.96 -4.58 -13.49
N ALA A 46 -11.58 -5.76 -13.47
CA ALA A 46 -12.99 -5.93 -13.82
C ALA A 46 -13.64 -6.91 -12.85
N ALA A 47 -14.95 -6.77 -12.65
CA ALA A 47 -15.74 -7.78 -11.98
C ALA A 47 -15.62 -9.13 -12.72
N HIS A 48 -15.56 -10.23 -11.96
CA HIS A 48 -15.41 -11.58 -12.50
C HIS A 48 -14.14 -11.79 -13.34
N CYS A 49 -13.01 -11.28 -12.85
CA CYS A 49 -11.69 -11.48 -13.44
C CYS A 49 -10.82 -12.36 -12.52
N PRO A 50 -10.77 -13.69 -12.73
CA PRO A 50 -9.99 -14.60 -11.88
C PRO A 50 -8.50 -14.22 -11.80
N TYR A 51 -7.91 -13.78 -12.91
CA TYR A 51 -6.52 -13.35 -12.91
C TYR A 51 -6.28 -12.00 -12.20
N CYS A 52 -7.32 -11.17 -12.05
CA CYS A 52 -7.23 -9.97 -11.23
C CYS A 52 -7.19 -10.36 -9.75
N GLU A 53 -8.00 -11.35 -9.34
CA GLU A 53 -7.94 -11.92 -8.00
C GLU A 53 -6.58 -12.58 -7.72
N GLU A 54 -6.02 -13.34 -8.67
CA GLU A 54 -4.68 -13.91 -8.56
C GLU A 54 -3.60 -12.82 -8.43
N MET A 55 -3.66 -11.78 -9.27
CA MET A 55 -2.73 -10.64 -9.19
C MET A 55 -2.79 -9.95 -7.82
N LEU A 56 -3.99 -9.75 -7.26
CA LEU A 56 -4.18 -9.16 -5.94
C LEU A 56 -3.65 -10.05 -4.81
N ASN A 57 -3.91 -11.35 -4.89
CA ASN A 57 -3.57 -12.30 -3.83
C ASN A 57 -2.10 -12.70 -3.82
N ASP A 58 -1.44 -12.69 -4.98
CA ASP A 58 -0.06 -13.17 -5.11
C ASP A 58 0.93 -12.02 -5.30
N THR A 59 0.73 -11.18 -6.33
CA THR A 59 1.73 -10.16 -6.71
C THR A 59 1.57 -8.87 -5.92
N LEU A 60 0.36 -8.32 -5.86
CA LEU A 60 0.10 -7.03 -5.19
C LEU A 60 0.00 -7.15 -3.66
N SER A 61 0.04 -8.38 -3.13
CA SER A 61 0.16 -8.67 -1.70
C SER A 61 1.61 -8.98 -1.28
N ASP A 62 2.50 -9.28 -2.23
CA ASP A 62 3.91 -9.58 -1.95
C ASP A 62 4.61 -8.35 -1.34
N LYS A 63 5.30 -8.55 -0.22
CA LYS A 63 5.87 -7.44 0.57
C LYS A 63 6.93 -6.66 -0.18
N ASP A 64 7.67 -7.31 -1.07
CA ASP A 64 8.71 -6.66 -1.86
C ASP A 64 8.10 -5.86 -3.00
N VAL A 65 7.07 -6.41 -3.66
CA VAL A 65 6.29 -5.70 -4.68
C VAL A 65 5.59 -4.48 -4.07
N VAL A 66 4.88 -4.64 -2.95
CA VAL A 66 4.22 -3.52 -2.25
C VAL A 66 5.22 -2.43 -1.90
N ARG A 67 6.38 -2.80 -1.34
CA ARG A 67 7.43 -1.86 -0.98
C ARG A 67 7.93 -1.10 -2.21
N ASN A 68 8.20 -1.79 -3.31
CA ASN A 68 8.69 -1.17 -4.54
C ASN A 68 7.63 -0.21 -5.13
N ILE A 69 6.37 -0.63 -5.19
CA ILE A 69 5.28 0.22 -5.68
C ILE A 69 5.14 1.49 -4.82
N ASN A 70 5.09 1.34 -3.49
CA ASN A 70 4.96 2.48 -2.59
C ASN A 70 6.19 3.42 -2.62
N ASN A 71 7.39 2.87 -2.84
CA ASN A 71 8.63 3.65 -2.88
C ASN A 71 8.83 4.40 -4.18
N ASP A 72 8.46 3.80 -5.31
CA ASP A 72 8.88 4.30 -6.63
C ASP A 72 7.72 4.96 -7.40
N TYR A 73 6.47 4.67 -7.02
CA TYR A 73 5.27 5.09 -7.76
C TYR A 73 4.28 5.87 -6.89
N ILE A 74 3.34 6.55 -7.54
CA ILE A 74 2.03 6.90 -6.99
C ILE A 74 1.05 5.87 -7.53
N ALA A 75 0.55 4.98 -6.68
CA ALA A 75 -0.41 3.94 -7.04
C ALA A 75 -1.84 4.40 -6.76
#